data_AF-A0A8C9QC61-F1
#
_entry.id   AF-A0A8C9QC61-F1
#
_cell.length_a   1.000
_cell.length_b   1.000
_cell.length_c   1.000
_cell.angle_alpha   90.00
_cell.angle_beta   90.00
_cell.angle_gamma   90.00
#
_symmetry.space_group_name_H-M   'P 1'
#
loop_
_entity.id
_entity.type
_entity.pdbx_description
1 polymer ?
#
loop_
_entity_poly.entity_id
_entity_poly.type
_entity_poly.pdbx_seq_one_letter_code
_entity_poly.pdbx_strand_id
1 'polypeptide(L)'
;NKALCGQATPLIFGFTLLMPAVSVGNVGKFAIDLIISTLNMRKIGYFYTDCLVPIVGNNPYATEEDNSTELSTNAEVYSLPSKKLVALQLRSIFIKLLFGSGLPPALF
;
A
#
# COMPACT_ATOMS: atom_id res chain seq x y z
N ASN A 1 22.90 16.71 2.67
CA ASN A 1 21.56 17.32 2.55
C ASN A 1 21.32 17.71 1.10
N LYS A 2 20.90 16.77 0.25
CA LYS A 2 20.60 17.02 -1.16
C LYS A 2 19.08 17.05 -1.29
N ALA A 3 18.55 18.22 -1.62
CA ALA A 3 17.14 18.42 -1.91
C ALA A 3 16.70 17.48 -3.06
N LEU A 4 15.65 16.69 -2.83
CA LEU A 4 14.91 16.05 -3.92
C LEU A 4 13.85 17.04 -4.40
N CYS A 5 14.32 18.04 -5.14
CA CYS A 5 13.52 18.87 -6.01
C CYS A 5 12.98 17.99 -7.17
N GLY A 6 11.66 18.00 -7.39
CA GLY A 6 11.14 17.90 -8.77
C GLY A 6 10.35 16.68 -9.23
N GLN A 7 9.87 15.77 -8.36
CA GLN A 7 8.79 14.86 -8.78
C GLN A 7 7.46 15.55 -8.47
N ALA A 8 6.76 16.02 -9.49
CA ALA A 8 5.38 16.46 -9.33
C ALA A 8 4.62 15.28 -8.72
N THR A 9 4.17 15.39 -7.47
CA THR A 9 3.27 14.40 -6.89
C THR A 9 2.07 14.31 -7.83
N PRO A 10 1.77 13.13 -8.40
CA PRO A 10 0.66 13.03 -9.32
C PRO A 10 -0.59 13.47 -8.56
N LEU A 11 -1.24 14.52 -9.06
CA LEU A 11 -2.52 14.98 -8.54
C LEU A 11 -3.55 13.87 -8.80
N ILE A 12 -3.82 13.07 -7.77
CA ILE A 12 -4.80 11.96 -7.81
C ILE A 12 -6.25 12.44 -7.62
N PHE A 13 -6.52 13.72 -7.89
CA PHE A 13 -7.86 14.28 -7.78
C PHE A 13 -8.81 13.62 -8.79
N GLY A 14 -9.97 13.16 -8.31
CA GLY A 14 -10.94 12.42 -9.13
C GLY A 14 -10.56 10.97 -9.43
N PHE A 15 -9.54 10.43 -8.76
CA PHE A 15 -9.25 8.99 -8.81
C PHE A 15 -10.14 8.23 -7.82
N THR A 16 -10.42 6.97 -8.13
CA THR A 16 -11.07 6.04 -7.19
C THR A 16 -10.00 5.32 -6.37
N LEU A 17 -10.14 5.34 -5.05
CA LEU A 17 -9.27 4.62 -4.13
C LEU A 17 -9.81 3.22 -3.86
N LEU A 18 -9.00 2.20 -4.15
CA LEU A 18 -9.20 0.83 -3.73
C LEU A 18 -8.51 0.63 -2.38
N MET A 19 -9.34 0.53 -1.33
CA MET A 19 -8.87 0.30 0.04
C MET A 19 -9.24 -1.13 0.46
N PRO A 20 -8.27 -1.95 0.88
CA PRO A 20 -8.55 -3.32 1.32
C PRO A 20 -9.33 -3.28 2.63
N ALA A 21 -10.41 -4.05 2.69
CA ALA A 21 -11.08 -4.35 3.94
C ALA A 21 -10.27 -5.39 4.73
N VAL A 22 -10.21 -5.23 6.05
CA VAL A 22 -9.74 -6.29 6.94
C VAL A 22 -10.87 -7.33 7.02
N SER A 23 -10.55 -8.59 6.70
CA SER A 23 -11.53 -9.67 6.63
C SER A 23 -10.89 -11.00 7.00
N VAL A 24 -11.73 -11.97 7.35
CA VAL A 24 -11.32 -13.37 7.50
C VAL A 24 -10.54 -13.81 6.26
N GLY A 25 -9.36 -14.40 6.48
CA GLY A 25 -8.50 -14.89 5.40
C GLY A 25 -7.76 -13.81 4.60
N ASN A 26 -7.81 -12.53 5.01
CA ASN A 26 -7.14 -11.41 4.32
C ASN A 26 -7.54 -11.26 2.85
N VAL A 27 -8.77 -11.66 2.48
CA VAL A 27 -9.24 -11.68 1.09
C VAL A 27 -9.11 -10.29 0.45
N GLY A 28 -9.48 -9.22 1.17
CA GLY A 28 -9.34 -7.86 0.68
C GLY A 28 -7.89 -7.49 0.34
N LYS A 29 -6.94 -7.87 1.20
CA LYS A 29 -5.51 -7.63 0.99
C LYS A 29 -4.98 -8.39 -0.23
N PHE A 30 -5.29 -9.68 -0.35
CA PHE A 30 -4.86 -10.49 -1.49
C PHE A 30 -5.52 -10.06 -2.81
N ALA A 31 -6.76 -9.56 -2.76
CA ALA A 31 -7.41 -8.98 -3.93
C ALA A 31 -6.66 -7.74 -4.42
N ILE A 32 -6.20 -6.88 -3.52
CA ILE A 32 -5.36 -5.73 -3.91
C ILE A 32 -4.01 -6.19 -4.46
N ASP A 33 -3.36 -7.19 -3.85
CA ASP A 33 -2.11 -7.75 -4.39
C ASP A 33 -2.29 -8.25 -5.83
N LEU A 34 -3.38 -8.98 -6.10
CA LEU A 34 -3.70 -9.48 -7.43
C LEU A 34 -4.00 -8.35 -8.41
N ILE A 35 -4.75 -7.33 -8.01
CA ILE A 35 -5.08 -6.17 -8.86
C ILE A 35 -3.80 -5.40 -9.24
N ILE A 36 -2.92 -5.12 -8.27
CA ILE A 36 -1.67 -4.41 -8.52
C ILE A 36 -0.79 -5.19 -9.50
N SER A 37 -0.62 -6.49 -9.27
CA SER A 37 0.18 -7.36 -10.13
C SER A 37 -0.42 -7.47 -11.54
N THR A 38 -1.72 -7.72 -11.65
CA THR A 38 -2.41 -7.93 -12.94
C THR A 38 -2.42 -6.67 -13.80
N LEU A 39 -2.64 -5.51 -13.18
CA LEU A 39 -2.71 -4.23 -13.90
C LEU A 39 -1.35 -3.53 -14.01
N ASN A 40 -0.27 -4.16 -13.53
CA ASN A 40 1.07 -3.61 -13.47
C ASN A 40 1.09 -2.17 -12.92
N MET A 41 0.41 -1.97 -11.78
CA MET A 41 0.27 -0.62 -11.21
C MET A 41 1.63 -0.12 -10.70
N ARG A 42 1.91 1.18 -10.89
CA ARG A 42 3.17 1.78 -10.45
C ARG A 42 3.05 2.26 -9.00
N LYS A 43 4.04 1.95 -8.16
CA LYS A 43 4.16 2.56 -6.84
C LYS A 43 4.42 4.06 -6.97
N ILE A 44 3.67 4.87 -6.22
CA ILE A 44 3.80 6.33 -6.21
C ILE A 44 4.12 6.88 -4.82
N GLY A 45 4.15 6.03 -3.79
CA GLY A 45 4.52 6.43 -2.45
C GLY A 45 4.16 5.41 -1.38
N TYR A 46 4.25 5.86 -0.14
CA TYR A 46 4.08 5.04 1.05
C TYR A 46 3.16 5.79 2.03
N PHE A 47 2.35 5.03 2.78
CA PHE A 47 1.53 5.60 3.84
C PHE A 47 2.19 5.34 5.19
N TYR A 48 2.77 6.39 5.78
CA TYR A 48 3.45 6.25 7.07
C TYR A 48 2.44 6.26 8.23
N THR A 49 2.49 5.24 9.08
CA THR A 49 1.71 5.19 10.32
C THR A 49 2.42 4.29 11.34
N ASP A 50 2.41 4.71 12.60
CA ASP A 50 2.95 3.92 13.73
C ASP A 50 1.99 2.80 14.17
N CYS A 51 0.80 2.72 13.55
CA CYS A 51 -0.21 1.71 13.87
C CYS A 51 0.05 0.35 13.20
N LEU A 52 1.04 0.23 12.32
CA LEU A 52 1.35 -0.99 11.57
C LEU A 52 2.68 -1.58 12.03
N VAL A 53 2.79 -2.92 12.08
CA VAL A 53 4.09 -3.56 12.32
C VAL A 53 5.05 -3.14 11.21
N PRO A 54 6.26 -2.65 11.54
CA PRO A 54 7.24 -2.28 10.53
C PRO A 54 7.67 -3.52 9.74
N ILE A 55 7.68 -3.39 8.42
CA ILE A 55 8.13 -4.43 7.48
C ILE A 55 8.98 -3.73 6.43
N VAL A 56 10.10 -4.34 6.06
CA VAL A 56 10.86 -3.98 4.87
C VAL A 56 11.27 -5.26 4.14
N GLY A 57 11.24 -5.25 2.82
CA GLY A 57 11.62 -6.40 2.00
C GLY A 57 11.76 -6.03 0.53
N ASN A 58 11.92 -7.04 -0.31
CA ASN A 58 12.01 -6.85 -1.75
C ASN A 58 10.63 -6.51 -2.35
N ASN A 59 10.61 -5.81 -3.49
CA ASN A 59 9.38 -5.57 -4.24
C ASN A 59 8.76 -6.89 -4.73
N PRO A 60 7.56 -7.27 -4.26
CA PRO A 60 6.93 -8.53 -4.68
C PRO A 60 6.32 -8.48 -6.08
N TYR A 61 6.29 -7.29 -6.70
CA TYR A 61 5.82 -7.08 -8.07
C TYR A 61 6.97 -6.81 -9.04
N ALA A 62 8.22 -7.07 -8.63
CA ALA A 62 9.37 -6.90 -9.51
C ALA A 62 9.31 -7.91 -10.66
N THR A 63 8.97 -7.42 -11.85
CA THR A 63 9.03 -8.19 -13.10
C THR A 63 10.20 -7.77 -13.99
N GLU A 64 10.82 -6.63 -13.70
CA GLU A 64 11.91 -5.99 -14.46
C GLU A 64 13.02 -5.56 -13.51
N GLU A 65 14.25 -5.45 -14.03
CA GLU A 65 15.43 -5.05 -13.24
C GLU A 65 15.25 -3.67 -12.57
N ASP A 66 14.65 -2.71 -13.26
CA ASP A 66 14.46 -1.35 -12.75
C ASP A 66 13.61 -1.30 -11.47
N ASN A 67 12.60 -2.18 -11.36
CA ASN A 67 11.70 -2.24 -10.21
C ASN A 67 12.19 -3.20 -9.11
N SER A 68 13.27 -3.98 -9.38
CA SER A 68 13.83 -4.95 -8.44
C SER A 68 14.57 -4.31 -7.26
N THR A 69 15.06 -3.08 -7.46
CA THR A 69 15.76 -2.29 -6.43
C THR A 69 14.80 -1.56 -5.48
N GLU A 70 13.51 -1.52 -5.82
CA GLU A 70 12.51 -0.86 -5.00
C GLU A 70 12.19 -1.71 -3.75
N LEU A 71 12.23 -1.09 -2.58
CA LEU A 71 11.87 -1.78 -1.34
C LEU A 71 10.36 -1.83 -1.16
N SER A 72 9.87 -2.94 -0.63
CA SER A 72 8.50 -3.05 -0.15
C SER A 72 8.40 -2.72 1.33
N THR A 73 7.39 -1.93 1.72
CA THR A 73 7.13 -1.57 3.13
C THR A 73 5.72 -1.98 3.60
N ASN A 74 5.34 -1.57 4.82
CA ASN A 74 4.10 -1.99 5.46
C ASN A 74 2.81 -1.44 4.81
N ALA A 75 2.86 -0.24 4.22
CA ALA A 75 1.72 0.38 3.54
C ALA A 75 2.18 1.22 2.34
N GLU A 76 1.69 0.85 1.16
CA GLU A 76 2.19 1.33 -0.13
C GLU A 76 1.03 1.83 -0.99
N VAL A 77 1.27 2.89 -1.75
CA VAL A 77 0.28 3.49 -2.64
C VAL A 77 0.69 3.24 -4.08
N TYR A 78 -0.20 2.60 -4.83
CA TYR A 78 -0.02 2.29 -6.24
C TYR A 78 -1.04 3.05 -7.08
N SER A 79 -0.66 3.44 -8.29
CA SER A 79 -1.57 4.17 -9.20
C SER A 79 -1.60 3.56 -10.59
N LEU A 80 -2.76 3.73 -11.22
CA LEU A 80 -3.02 3.43 -12.62
C LEU A 80 -3.74 4.63 -13.25
N PRO A 81 -3.00 5.63 -13.75
CA PRO A 81 -3.58 6.85 -14.32
C PRO A 81 -4.55 6.61 -15.47
N SER A 82 -4.29 5.58 -16.29
CA SER A 82 -5.15 5.22 -17.44
C SER A 82 -6.59 4.85 -17.04
N LYS A 83 -6.80 4.39 -15.80
CA LYS A 83 -8.13 4.08 -15.25
C LYS A 83 -8.55 5.00 -14.11
N LYS A 84 -7.76 6.04 -13.80
CA LYS A 84 -7.95 6.88 -12.61
C LYS A 84 -8.12 6.05 -11.32
N LEU A 85 -7.30 5.01 -11.16
CA LEU A 85 -7.32 4.14 -9.97
C LEU A 85 -6.09 4.37 -9.10
N VAL A 86 -6.31 4.35 -7.79
CA VAL A 86 -5.28 4.27 -6.77
C VAL A 86 -5.58 3.05 -5.91
N ALA A 87 -4.57 2.28 -5.55
CA ALA A 87 -4.70 1.14 -4.66
C ALA A 87 -3.79 1.32 -3.44
N LEU A 88 -4.35 1.08 -2.25
CA LEU A 88 -3.61 1.05 -1.00
C LEU A 88 -3.29 -0.41 -0.65
N GLN A 89 -2.02 -0.80 -0.70
CA GLN A 89 -1.58 -2.13 -0.28
C GLN A 89 -1.15 -2.10 1.17
N LEU A 90 -1.76 -2.93 2.02
CA LEU A 90 -1.37 -3.10 3.43
C LEU A 90 -0.66 -4.46 3.59
N ARG A 91 0.66 -4.45 3.78
CA ARG A 91 1.49 -5.66 3.97
C ARG A 91 1.54 -6.14 5.41
N SER A 92 1.23 -5.26 6.35
CA SER A 92 1.26 -5.52 7.78
C SER A 92 -0.13 -5.53 8.42
N ILE A 93 -0.25 -6.11 9.61
CA ILE A 93 -1.44 -6.01 10.46
C ILE A 93 -1.37 -4.77 11.35
N PHE A 94 -2.52 -4.27 11.75
CA PHE A 94 -2.60 -3.20 12.74
C PHE A 94 -2.15 -3.72 14.12
N ILE A 95 -1.20 -3.03 14.75
CA ILE A 95 -0.82 -3.29 16.13
C ILE A 95 -1.87 -2.66 17.04
N LYS A 96 -2.49 -3.47 17.90
CA LYS A 96 -3.51 -3.03 18.88
C LYS A 96 -3.00 -2.04 19.95
N LEU A 97 -1.69 -1.76 20.01
CA LEU A 97 -1.05 -0.97 21.07
C LEU A 97 -1.44 0.51 21.12
N LEU A 98 -2.14 1.05 20.12
CA LEU A 98 -2.65 2.43 20.13
C LEU A 98 -4.18 2.55 20.24
N PHE A 99 -4.93 1.44 20.22
CA PHE A 99 -6.34 1.49 20.61
C PHE A 99 -6.45 1.36 22.13
N GLY A 100 -6.17 2.48 22.80
CA GLY A 100 -6.70 2.68 24.14
C GLY A 100 -8.20 2.43 24.13
N SER A 101 -8.65 1.51 24.99
CA SER A 101 -10.04 1.17 25.29
C SER A 101 -10.89 0.45 24.20
N GLY A 102 -11.07 -0.86 24.37
CA GLY A 102 -12.43 -1.43 24.36
C GLY A 102 -12.93 -2.21 23.14
N LEU A 103 -12.24 -2.24 21.98
CA LEU A 103 -12.79 -2.96 20.82
C LEU A 103 -12.51 -4.48 20.88
N PRO A 104 -13.55 -5.34 20.84
CA PRO A 104 -13.38 -6.78 20.95
C PRO A 104 -12.59 -7.37 19.77
N PRO A 105 -11.87 -8.49 19.96
CA PRO A 105 -11.01 -9.09 18.95
C PRO A 105 -11.71 -9.50 17.64
N ALA A 106 -13.05 -9.55 17.64
CA ALA A 106 -13.87 -10.00 16.51
C ALA A 106 -14.19 -8.91 15.47
N LEU A 107 -13.68 -7.69 15.65
CA LEU A 107 -13.92 -6.56 14.75
C LEU A 107 -12.75 -6.26 13.79
N PHE A 108 -11.79 -7.19 13.67
CA PHE A 108 -10.75 -7.19 12.65
C PHE A 108 -10.77 -8.51 11.88
#